data_AF-A0A0J1I404-F1
#
_entry.id   AF-A0A0J1I404-F1
#
_cell.length_a   1.000
_cell.length_b   1.000
_cell.length_c   1.000
_cell.angle_alpha   90.00
_cell.angle_beta   90.00
_cell.angle_gamma   90.00
#
_symmetry.space_group_name_H-M   'P 1'
#
loop_
_entity.id
_entity.type
_entity.pdbx_description
1 polymer ?
#
loop_
_entity_poly.entity_id
_entity_poly.type
_entity_poly.pdbx_seq_one_letter_code
_entity_poly.pdbx_strand_id
1 'polypeptide(L)'
;MWGALPATIILRNNDKTLNKETKNRYHQKLRLLTNVDIPTKERELEDPLEAIQKFNSCIDYLRQRTRDKAKYSLIFNENVSYGQARNLLGLKTFGLTICSILIAIQLFSIYKNYGVGLNISAVPIFEIISVIITVLFLSFWIFFVSAKQVYNAGVNYSKALLESSEHIE
;
A
#
# COMPACT_ATOMS: atom_id res chain seq x y z
N MET A 1 -1.52 -10.13 -7.43
CA MET A 1 -2.15 -8.83 -7.79
C MET A 1 -3.56 -8.83 -7.24
N TRP A 2 -4.06 -7.68 -6.75
CA TRP A 2 -5.38 -7.58 -6.10
C TRP A 2 -6.58 -7.59 -7.07
N GLY A 3 -6.41 -8.17 -8.27
CA GLY A 3 -7.44 -8.25 -9.31
C GLY A 3 -7.67 -6.94 -10.08
N ALA A 4 -7.65 -5.78 -9.42
CA ALA A 4 -7.78 -4.45 -10.03
C ALA A 4 -7.18 -3.35 -9.13
N LEU A 5 -7.18 -2.09 -9.61
CA LEU A 5 -6.84 -0.93 -8.76
C LEU A 5 -7.89 -0.79 -7.64
N PRO A 6 -7.50 -0.42 -6.41
CA PRO A 6 -8.47 -0.26 -5.32
C PRO A 6 -9.58 0.76 -5.64
N ALA A 7 -9.28 1.84 -6.37
CA ALA A 7 -10.29 2.79 -6.84
C ALA A 7 -11.35 2.14 -7.73
N THR A 8 -10.94 1.26 -8.64
CA THR A 8 -11.84 0.49 -9.51
C THR A 8 -12.72 -0.43 -8.68
N ILE A 9 -12.15 -1.12 -7.69
CA ILE A 9 -12.88 -2.02 -6.79
C ILE A 9 -13.93 -1.23 -6.00
N ILE A 10 -13.55 -0.07 -5.44
CA ILE A 10 -14.43 0.78 -4.65
C ILE A 10 -15.64 1.28 -5.46
N LEU A 11 -15.45 1.55 -6.77
CA LEU A 11 -16.53 2.00 -7.64
C LEU A 11 -17.55 0.91 -8.00
N ARG A 12 -17.19 -0.37 -7.92
CA ARG A 12 -18.12 -1.48 -8.22
C ARG A 12 -19.35 -1.43 -7.33
N ASN A 13 -20.52 -1.73 -7.88
CA ASN A 13 -21.79 -1.67 -7.18
C ASN A 13 -21.85 -2.58 -5.93
N ASN A 14 -21.17 -3.74 -5.95
CA ASN A 14 -21.17 -4.68 -4.83
C ASN A 14 -20.12 -4.39 -3.73
N ASP A 15 -19.19 -3.47 -3.96
CA ASP A 15 -18.18 -3.11 -2.95
C ASP A 15 -18.82 -2.30 -1.81
N LYS A 16 -18.38 -2.54 -0.57
CA LYS A 16 -18.94 -1.90 0.64
C LYS A 16 -17.99 -0.92 1.30
N THR A 17 -16.89 -0.57 0.65
CA THR A 17 -15.87 0.35 1.19
C THR A 17 -16.43 1.77 1.37
N LEU A 18 -17.38 2.16 0.52
CA LEU A 18 -18.17 3.38 0.63
C LEU A 18 -19.63 3.03 0.90
N ASN A 19 -20.32 3.90 1.65
CA ASN A 19 -21.77 3.77 1.77
C ASN A 19 -22.44 4.01 0.41
N LYS A 20 -23.66 3.48 0.24
CA LYS A 20 -24.39 3.50 -1.03
C LYS A 20 -24.64 4.91 -1.55
N GLU A 21 -25.01 5.84 -0.67
CA GLU A 21 -25.34 7.22 -1.06
C GLU A 21 -24.11 8.00 -1.56
N THR A 22 -22.98 7.89 -0.86
CA THR A 22 -21.71 8.48 -1.31
C THR A 22 -21.28 7.89 -2.65
N LYS A 23 -21.39 6.56 -2.83
CA LYS A 23 -21.07 5.92 -4.10
C LYS A 23 -21.95 6.42 -5.24
N ASN A 24 -23.26 6.54 -5.01
CA ASN A 24 -24.20 7.08 -5.99
C ASN A 24 -23.85 8.53 -6.38
N ARG A 25 -23.50 9.38 -5.41
CA ARG A 25 -23.04 10.76 -5.70
C ARG A 25 -21.78 10.76 -6.58
N TYR A 26 -20.80 9.92 -6.26
CA TYR A 26 -19.58 9.80 -7.06
C TYR A 26 -19.89 9.30 -8.47
N HIS A 27 -20.74 8.27 -8.62
CA HIS A 27 -21.18 7.80 -9.94
C HIS A 27 -21.85 8.90 -10.77
N GLN A 28 -22.74 9.69 -10.16
CA GLN A 28 -23.38 10.83 -10.82
C GLN A 28 -22.37 11.89 -11.25
N LYS A 29 -21.46 12.29 -10.34
CA LYS A 29 -20.40 13.26 -10.66
C LYS A 29 -19.48 12.76 -11.75
N LEU A 30 -19.05 11.51 -11.70
CA LEU A 30 -18.19 10.90 -12.72
C LEU A 30 -18.87 10.85 -14.09
N ARG A 31 -20.16 10.51 -14.14
CA ARG A 31 -20.93 10.55 -15.39
C ARG A 31 -20.94 11.96 -15.99
N LEU A 32 -21.17 12.98 -15.16
CA LEU A 32 -21.15 14.39 -15.60
C LEU A 32 -19.77 14.84 -16.07
N LEU A 33 -18.71 14.48 -15.34
CA LEU A 33 -17.35 14.91 -15.61
C LEU A 33 -16.73 14.24 -16.84
N THR A 34 -17.09 12.98 -17.11
CA THR A 34 -16.40 12.15 -18.12
C THR A 34 -17.28 11.77 -19.30
N ASN A 35 -18.59 12.00 -19.22
CA ASN A 35 -19.58 11.51 -20.17
C ASN A 35 -19.53 9.98 -20.39
N VAL A 36 -18.94 9.24 -19.44
CA VAL A 36 -18.91 7.77 -19.44
C VAL A 36 -20.20 7.25 -18.83
N ASP A 37 -20.82 6.28 -19.51
CA ASP A 37 -21.97 5.57 -18.98
C ASP A 37 -21.55 4.60 -17.86
N ILE A 38 -21.59 5.10 -16.62
CA ILE A 38 -21.25 4.31 -15.43
C ILE A 38 -22.16 3.06 -15.35
N PRO A 39 -21.57 1.84 -15.32
CA PRO A 39 -22.32 0.58 -15.32
C PRO A 39 -23.28 0.45 -14.13
N THR A 40 -24.48 -0.08 -14.39
CA THR A 40 -25.38 -0.54 -13.33
C THR A 40 -24.92 -1.89 -12.79
N LYS A 41 -25.53 -2.33 -11.69
CA LYS A 41 -25.20 -3.63 -11.09
C LYS A 41 -25.43 -4.79 -12.05
N GLU A 42 -26.49 -4.73 -12.86
CA GLU A 42 -26.85 -5.77 -13.82
C GLU A 42 -25.81 -5.83 -14.95
N ARG A 43 -25.44 -4.67 -15.51
CA ARG A 43 -24.40 -4.59 -16.56
C ARG A 43 -23.01 -5.01 -16.06
N GLU A 44 -22.67 -4.75 -14.80
CA GLU A 44 -21.45 -5.28 -14.20
C GLU A 44 -21.41 -6.82 -14.16
N LEU A 45 -22.56 -7.49 -14.09
CA LEU A 45 -22.65 -8.94 -14.08
C LEU A 45 -22.64 -9.52 -15.50
N GLU A 46 -23.25 -8.81 -16.45
CA GLU A 46 -23.28 -9.18 -17.88
C GLU A 46 -21.90 -9.08 -18.53
N ASP A 47 -21.21 -7.95 -18.34
CA ASP A 47 -19.83 -7.76 -18.81
C ASP A 47 -18.94 -7.09 -17.74
N PRO A 48 -18.31 -7.91 -16.87
CA PRO A 48 -17.41 -7.40 -15.85
C PRO A 48 -16.18 -6.67 -16.40
N LEU A 49 -15.70 -7.04 -17.59
CA LEU A 49 -14.48 -6.47 -18.18
C LEU A 49 -14.76 -5.07 -18.74
N GLU A 50 -15.87 -4.91 -19.47
CA GLU A 50 -16.31 -3.60 -19.96
C GLU A 50 -16.56 -2.65 -18.78
N ALA A 51 -17.18 -3.14 -17.71
CA ALA A 51 -17.41 -2.32 -16.52
C ALA A 51 -16.09 -1.83 -15.88
N ILE A 52 -15.09 -2.71 -15.76
CA ILE A 52 -13.76 -2.35 -15.27
C ILE A 52 -13.12 -1.27 -16.16
N GLN A 53 -13.23 -1.39 -17.48
CA GLN A 53 -12.68 -0.39 -18.41
C GLN A 53 -13.33 0.98 -18.23
N LYS A 54 -14.66 1.02 -18.10
CA LYS A 54 -15.41 2.26 -17.84
C LYS A 54 -14.98 2.93 -16.53
N PHE A 55 -14.86 2.16 -15.45
CA PHE A 55 -14.35 2.69 -14.17
C PHE A 55 -12.92 3.19 -14.26
N ASN A 56 -12.03 2.46 -14.94
CA ASN A 56 -10.64 2.87 -15.14
C ASN A 56 -10.55 4.18 -15.93
N SER A 57 -11.37 4.36 -16.98
CA SER A 57 -11.44 5.61 -17.72
C SER A 57 -11.80 6.80 -16.82
N CYS A 58 -12.76 6.63 -15.92
CA CYS A 58 -13.12 7.66 -14.95
C CYS A 58 -11.97 7.96 -13.96
N ILE A 59 -11.30 6.93 -13.46
CA ILE A 59 -10.16 7.07 -12.54
C ILE A 59 -9.00 7.81 -13.21
N ASP A 60 -8.68 7.48 -14.45
CA ASP A 60 -7.62 8.15 -15.20
C ASP A 60 -7.95 9.63 -15.46
N TYR A 61 -9.21 9.95 -15.74
CA TYR A 61 -9.67 11.33 -15.82
C TYR A 61 -9.43 12.08 -14.49
N LEU A 62 -9.82 11.51 -13.35
CA LEU A 62 -9.58 12.13 -12.05
C LEU A 62 -8.09 12.36 -11.80
N ARG A 63 -7.24 11.37 -12.08
CA ARG A 63 -5.77 11.48 -11.91
C ARG A 63 -5.17 12.60 -12.77
N GLN A 64 -5.72 12.83 -13.97
CA GLN A 64 -5.28 13.92 -14.83
C GLN A 64 -5.75 15.29 -14.33
N ARG A 65 -6.98 15.39 -13.82
CA ARG A 65 -7.56 16.63 -13.30
C ARG A 65 -7.08 17.02 -11.89
N THR A 66 -6.43 16.11 -11.18
CA THR A 66 -5.96 16.33 -9.80
C THR A 66 -4.44 16.38 -9.64
N ARG A 67 -3.72 16.76 -10.70
CA ARG A 67 -2.23 16.82 -10.69
C ARG A 67 -1.65 17.93 -9.82
N ASP A 68 -2.41 19.01 -9.59
CA ASP A 68 -1.97 20.11 -8.75
C ASP A 68 -1.88 19.65 -7.28
N LYS A 69 -0.66 19.49 -6.80
CA LYS A 69 -0.37 18.98 -5.45
C LYS A 69 -0.72 19.99 -4.36
N ALA A 70 -0.75 21.29 -4.66
CA ALA A 70 -1.14 22.30 -3.70
C ALA A 70 -2.66 22.31 -3.54
N LYS A 71 -3.40 22.24 -4.65
CA LYS A 71 -4.88 22.16 -4.64
C LYS A 71 -5.39 20.82 -4.09
N TYR A 72 -4.73 19.71 -4.45
CA TYR A 72 -5.14 18.34 -4.08
C TYR A 72 -4.13 17.67 -3.14
N SER A 73 -3.74 18.38 -2.07
CA SER A 73 -2.70 17.96 -1.12
C SER A 73 -3.01 16.64 -0.41
N LEU A 74 -4.28 16.37 -0.08
CA LEU A 74 -4.70 15.09 0.52
C LEU A 74 -4.39 13.90 -0.41
N ILE A 75 -4.77 14.01 -1.69
CA ILE A 75 -4.52 12.96 -2.71
C ILE A 75 -3.02 12.75 -2.87
N PHE A 76 -2.25 13.84 -2.90
CA PHE A 76 -0.80 13.77 -3.00
C PHE A 76 -0.18 13.05 -1.79
N ASN A 77 -0.58 13.41 -0.57
CA ASN A 77 -0.08 12.79 0.65
C ASN A 77 -0.41 11.29 0.72
N GLU A 78 -1.63 10.90 0.37
CA GLU A 78 -2.00 9.49 0.32
C GLU A 78 -1.23 8.71 -0.76
N ASN A 79 -0.96 9.33 -1.91
CA ASN A 79 -0.13 8.73 -2.96
C ASN A 79 1.33 8.54 -2.50
N VAL A 80 1.87 9.50 -1.74
CA VAL A 80 3.20 9.37 -1.12
C VAL A 80 3.22 8.22 -0.12
N SER A 81 2.24 8.14 0.78
CA SER A 81 2.11 7.04 1.76
C SER A 81 1.98 5.68 1.07
N TYR A 82 1.18 5.60 0.00
CA TYR A 82 1.07 4.38 -0.82
C TYR A 82 2.40 4.00 -1.47
N GLY A 83 3.11 4.97 -2.04
CA GLY A 83 4.44 4.77 -2.61
C GLY A 83 5.46 4.28 -1.60
N GLN A 84 5.48 4.87 -0.39
CA GLN A 84 6.35 4.46 0.72
C GLN A 84 6.06 3.01 1.13
N ALA A 85 4.79 2.66 1.34
CA ALA A 85 4.40 1.30 1.71
C ALA A 85 4.83 0.27 0.64
N ARG A 86 4.63 0.60 -0.64
CA ARG A 86 5.01 -0.28 -1.76
C ARG A 86 6.53 -0.44 -1.87
N ASN A 87 7.27 0.66 -1.75
CA ASN A 87 8.73 0.64 -1.81
C ASN A 87 9.30 -0.18 -0.66
N LEU A 88 8.78 0.02 0.56
CA LEU A 88 9.19 -0.74 1.73
C LEU A 88 8.90 -2.24 1.54
N LEU A 89 7.71 -2.60 1.04
CA LEU A 89 7.39 -3.99 0.74
C LEU A 89 8.33 -4.60 -0.32
N GLY A 90 8.67 -3.84 -1.37
CA GLY A 90 9.61 -4.27 -2.41
C GLY A 90 11.03 -4.52 -1.86
N LEU A 91 11.43 -3.78 -0.82
CA LEU A 91 12.70 -3.96 -0.13
C LEU A 91 12.65 -5.05 0.95
N LYS A 92 11.48 -5.60 1.29
CA LYS A 92 11.34 -6.57 2.39
C LYS A 92 12.27 -7.76 2.24
N THR A 93 12.37 -8.34 1.05
CA THR A 93 13.24 -9.50 0.82
C THR A 93 14.71 -9.15 1.06
N PHE A 94 15.18 -7.99 0.55
CA PHE A 94 16.54 -7.52 0.79
C PHE A 94 16.80 -7.28 2.28
N GLY A 95 15.86 -6.63 2.97
CA GLY A 95 15.94 -6.38 4.41
C GLY A 95 16.07 -7.67 5.22
N LEU A 96 15.23 -8.66 4.94
CA LEU A 96 15.30 -9.99 5.57
C LEU A 96 16.63 -10.68 5.29
N THR A 97 17.07 -10.74 4.02
CA THR A 97 18.32 -11.38 3.62
C THR A 97 19.53 -10.73 4.30
N ILE A 98 19.63 -9.41 4.28
CA ILE A 98 20.74 -8.69 4.91
C ILE A 98 20.75 -8.93 6.43
N CYS A 99 19.59 -8.82 7.10
CA CYS A 99 19.52 -9.06 8.54
C CYS A 99 19.91 -10.52 8.90
N SER A 100 19.46 -11.51 8.12
CA SER A 100 19.83 -12.91 8.34
C SER A 100 21.33 -13.16 8.16
N ILE A 101 21.94 -12.58 7.12
CA ILE A 101 23.40 -12.68 6.89
C ILE A 101 24.16 -12.02 8.05
N LEU A 102 23.74 -10.83 8.48
CA LEU A 102 24.38 -10.12 9.59
C LEU A 102 24.31 -10.91 10.89
N ILE A 103 23.15 -11.49 11.22
CA ILE A 103 23.01 -12.37 12.39
C ILE A 103 23.95 -13.57 12.28
N ALA A 104 24.03 -14.22 11.11
CA ALA A 104 24.93 -15.36 10.92
C ALA A 104 26.41 -14.96 11.13
N ILE A 105 26.83 -13.81 10.61
CA ILE A 105 28.19 -13.28 10.79
C ILE A 105 28.45 -12.95 12.27
N GLN A 106 27.52 -12.29 12.94
CA GLN A 106 27.66 -11.92 14.36
C GLN A 106 27.76 -13.16 15.25
N LEU A 107 26.88 -14.14 15.05
CA LEU A 107 26.93 -15.40 15.80
C LEU A 107 28.20 -16.19 15.53
N PHE A 108 28.67 -16.22 14.28
CA PHE A 108 29.94 -16.86 13.93
C PHE A 108 31.14 -16.15 14.58
N SER A 109 31.14 -14.82 14.62
CA SER A 109 32.17 -14.02 15.30
C SER A 109 32.22 -14.31 16.79
N ILE A 110 31.06 -14.31 17.46
CA ILE A 110 30.93 -14.62 18.89
C ILE A 110 31.44 -16.06 19.15
N TYR A 111 31.01 -17.01 18.33
CA TYR A 111 31.45 -18.41 18.43
C TYR A 111 32.96 -18.55 18.28
N LYS A 112 33.56 -17.90 17.28
CA LYS A 112 35.00 -17.98 17.01
C LYS A 112 35.84 -17.38 18.14
N ASN A 113 35.39 -16.27 18.72
CA ASN A 113 36.16 -15.52 19.70
C ASN A 113 35.95 -16.02 21.14
N TYR A 114 34.77 -16.57 21.46
CA TYR A 114 34.39 -16.91 22.84
C TYR A 114 33.95 -18.37 23.04
N GLY A 115 33.83 -19.16 21.98
CA GLY A 115 33.52 -20.59 22.03
C GLY A 115 32.04 -20.92 22.31
N VAL A 116 31.76 -22.23 22.37
CA VAL A 116 30.39 -22.80 22.45
C VAL A 116 29.72 -22.55 23.81
N GLY A 117 30.50 -22.27 24.86
CA GLY A 117 30.02 -22.24 26.24
C GLY A 117 29.13 -21.05 26.59
N LEU A 118 28.96 -20.07 25.69
CA LEU A 118 28.16 -18.85 25.88
C LEU A 118 28.28 -18.29 27.30
N ASN A 119 29.50 -18.15 27.81
CA ASN A 119 29.71 -17.33 28.98
C ASN A 119 29.48 -15.89 28.53
N ILE A 120 28.22 -15.47 28.53
CA ILE A 120 27.76 -14.15 28.05
C ILE A 120 28.55 -13.03 28.75
N SER A 121 28.97 -13.27 29.99
CA SER A 121 29.83 -12.37 30.78
C SER A 121 31.20 -12.08 30.13
N ALA A 122 31.70 -12.97 29.27
CA ALA A 122 32.94 -12.80 28.53
C ALA A 122 32.75 -12.10 27.17
N VAL A 123 31.51 -11.99 26.69
CA VAL A 123 31.20 -11.32 25.42
C VAL A 123 31.11 -9.81 25.66
N PRO A 124 31.83 -8.97 24.90
CA PRO A 124 31.73 -7.52 25.00
C PRO A 124 30.29 -7.05 24.80
N ILE A 125 29.85 -6.12 25.64
CA ILE A 125 28.47 -5.59 25.61
C ILE A 125 28.08 -5.03 24.23
N PHE A 126 29.04 -4.48 23.48
CA PHE A 126 28.79 -3.95 22.14
C PHE A 126 28.41 -5.04 21.12
N GLU A 127 28.96 -6.26 21.22
CA GLU A 127 28.57 -7.37 20.34
C GLU A 127 27.13 -7.82 20.63
N ILE A 128 26.77 -7.88 21.91
CA ILE A 128 25.40 -8.19 22.35
C ILE A 128 24.41 -7.13 21.83
N ILE A 129 24.73 -5.85 22.00
CA ILE A 129 23.89 -4.74 21.52
C ILE A 129 23.73 -4.81 20.00
N SER A 130 24.82 -5.10 19.26
CA SER A 130 24.77 -5.25 17.80
C SER A 130 23.79 -6.34 17.35
N VAL A 131 23.81 -7.51 18.01
CA VAL A 131 22.86 -8.60 17.75
C VAL A 131 21.43 -8.15 18.04
N ILE A 132 21.19 -7.52 19.20
CA ILE A 132 19.87 -7.02 19.59
C ILE A 132 19.32 -6.05 18.54
N ILE A 133 20.12 -5.07 18.11
CA ILE A 133 19.71 -4.10 17.08
C ILE A 133 19.35 -4.82 15.78
N THR A 134 20.16 -5.80 15.36
CA THR A 134 19.91 -6.57 14.14
C THR A 134 18.62 -7.40 14.23
N VAL A 135 18.35 -8.00 15.39
CA VAL A 135 17.11 -8.73 15.68
C VAL A 135 15.90 -7.79 15.67
N LEU A 136 16.01 -6.57 16.19
CA LEU A 136 14.95 -5.56 16.12
C LEU A 136 14.64 -5.17 14.67
N PHE A 137 15.66 -4.95 13.83
CA PHE A 137 15.46 -4.69 12.40
C PHE A 137 14.84 -5.88 11.68
N LEU A 138 15.30 -7.10 11.95
CA LEU A 138 14.67 -8.31 11.39
C LEU A 138 13.19 -8.40 11.80
N SER A 139 12.89 -8.14 13.07
CA SER A 139 11.51 -8.15 13.59
C SER A 139 10.66 -7.06 12.92
N PHE A 140 11.21 -5.86 12.69
CA PHE A 140 10.55 -4.81 11.94
C PHE A 140 10.13 -5.30 10.54
N TRP A 141 11.03 -5.93 9.79
CA TRP A 141 10.71 -6.47 8.46
C TRP A 141 9.63 -7.54 8.49
N ILE A 142 9.65 -8.42 9.50
CA ILE A 142 8.68 -9.51 9.64
C ILE A 142 7.28 -8.96 9.96
N PHE A 143 7.17 -8.15 11.00
CA PHE A 143 5.89 -7.75 11.60
C PHE A 143 5.31 -6.45 11.04
N PHE A 144 6.16 -5.48 10.67
CA PHE A 144 5.73 -4.14 10.29
C PHE A 144 5.74 -3.88 8.79
N VAL A 145 6.21 -4.82 7.96
CA VAL A 145 6.21 -4.66 6.50
C VAL A 145 5.34 -5.74 5.86
N SER A 146 4.20 -5.37 5.29
CA SER A 146 3.21 -6.33 4.78
C SER A 146 2.45 -5.83 3.56
N ALA A 147 1.98 -6.77 2.73
CA ALA A 147 1.09 -6.47 1.59
C ALA A 147 -0.23 -5.82 2.03
N LYS A 148 -0.69 -6.10 3.26
CA LYS A 148 -1.89 -5.49 3.84
C LYS A 148 -1.75 -3.98 4.00
N GLN A 149 -0.59 -3.49 4.44
CA GLN A 149 -0.35 -2.06 4.57
C GLN A 149 -0.38 -1.36 3.21
N VAL A 150 0.23 -1.96 2.19
CA VAL A 150 0.21 -1.42 0.83
C VAL A 150 -1.22 -1.35 0.29
N TYR A 151 -2.02 -2.39 0.54
CA TYR A 151 -3.43 -2.39 0.17
C TYR A 151 -4.22 -1.28 0.89
N ASN A 152 -4.06 -1.15 2.20
CA ASN A 152 -4.76 -0.12 2.99
C ASN A 152 -4.39 1.30 2.53
N ALA A 153 -3.10 1.57 2.29
CA ALA A 153 -2.65 2.85 1.74
C ALA A 153 -3.23 3.10 0.34
N GLY A 154 -3.32 2.06 -0.49
CA GLY A 154 -3.95 2.13 -1.81
C GLY A 154 -5.45 2.45 -1.74
N VAL A 155 -6.15 1.89 -0.75
CA VAL A 155 -7.57 2.20 -0.47
C VAL A 155 -7.74 3.65 -0.03
N ASN A 156 -6.89 4.16 0.87
CA ASN A 156 -6.96 5.56 1.32
C ASN A 156 -6.71 6.54 0.17
N TYR A 157 -5.67 6.30 -0.63
CA TYR A 157 -5.41 7.05 -1.87
C TYR A 157 -6.63 7.02 -2.80
N SER A 158 -7.24 5.85 -2.98
CA SER A 158 -8.40 5.70 -3.84
C SER A 158 -9.63 6.45 -3.32
N LYS A 159 -9.85 6.47 -2.00
CA LYS A 159 -10.93 7.26 -1.37
C LYS A 159 -10.72 8.75 -1.61
N ALA A 160 -9.52 9.26 -1.32
CA ALA A 160 -9.18 10.67 -1.56
C ALA A 160 -9.32 11.06 -3.04
N LEU A 161 -8.90 10.16 -3.95
CA LEU A 161 -9.05 10.37 -5.39
C LEU A 161 -10.52 10.45 -5.79
N LEU A 162 -11.37 9.51 -5.35
CA LEU A 162 -12.79 9.51 -5.71
C LEU A 162 -13.55 10.70 -5.11
N GLU A 163 -13.24 11.07 -3.88
CA GLU A 163 -13.79 12.26 -3.21
C GLU A 163 -13.51 13.55 -4.00
N SER A 164 -12.33 13.65 -4.63
CA SER A 164 -11.98 14.80 -5.46
C SER A 164 -12.95 15.06 -6.62
N SER A 165 -13.71 14.06 -7.07
CA SER A 165 -14.74 14.23 -8.11
C SER A 165 -15.82 15.23 -7.71
N GLU A 166 -16.03 15.47 -6.41
CA GLU A 166 -16.98 16.47 -5.93
C GLU A 166 -16.41 17.90 -5.98
N HIS A 167 -15.09 18.06 -6.13
CA HIS A 167 -14.38 19.35 -6.10
C HIS A 167 -13.80 19.76 -7.47
N ILE A 168 -14.04 18.97 -8.51
CA ILE A 168 -13.67 19.32 -9.88
C ILE A 168 -14.82 20.11 -10.48
N GLU A 169 -14.52 21.34 -10.90
CA GLU A 169 -15.41 22.24 -11.66
C GLU A 169 -15.29 21.99 -13.17
#